data_AF-A0A963E1X9-F1
#
_entry.id   AF-A0A963E1X9-F1
#
_cell.length_a   1.000
_cell.length_b   1.000
_cell.length_c   1.000
_cell.angle_alpha   90.00
_cell.angle_beta   90.00
_cell.angle_gamma   90.00
#
_symmetry.space_group_name_H-M   'P 1'
#
loop_
_entity.id
_entity.type
_entity.pdbx_description
1 polymer ?
#
loop_
_entity_poly.entity_id
_entity_poly.type
_entity_poly.pdbx_seq_one_letter_code
_entity_poly.pdbx_strand_id
1 'polypeptide(L)'
;ITLVQALQAGEKMDLTVQKAVELGVDRIVPVISRRSVVRLADERAQRRLEHWRGVVTAACEQCGRNRLPEVAAPESLEEWLARAPQSGAVRLMLAPAARCSLATLPAPVAGAHVELLIGAEGGLAPEEMQLASRCGFLSLRLGPRILRTETAGLAALAAIQFLWGDLKEEVTDV
;
A
#
# COMPACT_ATOMS: atom_id res chain seq x y z
N ILE A 1 -0.71 -6.56 -6.52
CA ILE A 1 -0.64 -5.22 -5.90
C ILE A 1 0.55 -5.13 -4.94
N THR A 2 1.40 -4.10 -5.07
CA THR A 2 2.37 -3.69 -4.04
C THR A 2 1.81 -2.52 -3.23
N LEU A 3 1.66 -2.70 -1.91
CA LEU A 3 1.35 -1.62 -0.98
C LEU A 3 2.64 -0.97 -0.48
N VAL A 4 2.85 0.31 -0.79
CA VAL A 4 3.93 1.12 -0.25
C VAL A 4 3.38 1.96 0.89
N GLN A 5 3.65 1.51 2.11
CA GLN A 5 3.01 2.02 3.31
C GLN A 5 4.02 2.81 4.13
N ALA A 6 3.79 4.12 4.28
CA ALA A 6 4.56 4.91 5.22
C ALA A 6 4.35 4.38 6.64
N LEU A 7 5.44 4.28 7.41
CA LEU A 7 5.41 3.71 8.76
C LEU A 7 4.40 4.42 9.66
N GLN A 8 3.57 3.62 10.31
CA GLN A 8 2.57 4.04 11.30
C GLN A 8 3.04 3.73 12.72
N ALA A 9 2.53 4.48 13.69
CA ALA A 9 2.85 4.26 15.10
C ALA A 9 2.01 3.12 15.71
N GLY A 10 2.61 2.42 16.69
CA GLY A 10 1.94 1.36 17.44
C GLY A 10 1.46 0.19 16.59
N GLU A 11 0.32 -0.37 16.98
CA GLU A 11 -0.30 -1.57 16.39
C GLU A 11 -1.01 -1.29 15.05
N LYS A 12 -1.11 -0.02 14.63
CA LYS A 12 -1.78 0.34 13.37
C LYS A 12 -1.09 -0.29 12.15
N MET A 13 0.24 -0.40 12.19
CA MET A 13 0.97 -1.03 11.11
C MET A 13 0.65 -2.52 11.02
N ASP A 14 0.50 -3.19 12.16
CA ASP A 14 0.16 -4.62 12.22
C ASP A 14 -1.25 -4.84 11.65
N LEU A 15 -2.21 -3.97 11.99
CA LEU A 15 -3.54 -3.97 11.38
C LEU A 15 -3.47 -3.79 9.86
N THR A 16 -2.70 -2.81 9.38
CA THR A 16 -2.53 -2.57 7.94
C THR A 16 -1.91 -3.78 7.24
N VAL A 17 -0.89 -4.41 7.82
CA VAL A 17 -0.26 -5.62 7.26
C VAL A 17 -1.27 -6.77 7.21
N GLN A 18 -1.93 -7.07 8.33
CA GLN A 18 -2.93 -8.14 8.42
C GLN A 18 -4.03 -7.96 7.37
N LYS A 19 -4.64 -6.78 7.32
CA LYS A 19 -5.77 -6.52 6.43
C LYS A 19 -5.37 -6.36 4.97
N ALA A 20 -4.16 -5.87 4.68
CA ALA A 20 -3.67 -5.88 3.31
C ALA A 20 -3.46 -7.30 2.77
N VAL A 21 -3.01 -8.24 3.62
CA VAL A 21 -2.91 -9.66 3.26
C VAL A 21 -4.28 -10.26 2.98
N GLU A 22 -5.26 -10.04 3.85
CA GLU A 22 -6.65 -10.49 3.63
C GLU A 22 -7.25 -9.92 2.35
N LEU A 23 -6.90 -8.67 2.00
CA LEU A 23 -7.32 -7.99 0.76
C LEU A 23 -6.45 -8.35 -0.46
N GLY A 24 -5.64 -9.41 -0.41
CA GLY A 24 -4.95 -9.92 -1.59
C GLY A 24 -3.70 -9.14 -2.04
N VAL A 25 -3.06 -8.35 -1.16
CA VAL A 25 -1.77 -7.71 -1.50
C VAL A 25 -0.70 -8.75 -1.83
N ASP A 26 0.20 -8.50 -2.78
CA ASP A 26 1.31 -9.41 -3.12
C ASP A 26 2.61 -9.04 -2.42
N ARG A 27 2.80 -7.74 -2.16
CA ARG A 27 4.00 -7.20 -1.54
C ARG A 27 3.68 -5.97 -0.70
N ILE A 28 4.29 -5.88 0.46
CA ILE A 28 4.21 -4.71 1.34
C ILE A 28 5.62 -4.12 1.46
N VAL A 29 5.75 -2.83 1.17
CA VAL A 29 6.99 -2.07 1.30
C VAL A 29 6.78 -0.99 2.36
N PRO A 30 7.24 -1.21 3.60
CA PRO A 30 7.28 -0.18 4.61
C PRO A 30 8.27 0.92 4.21
N VAL A 31 7.84 2.17 4.23
CA VAL A 31 8.71 3.32 3.91
C VAL A 31 8.76 4.35 5.03
N ILE A 32 9.91 4.96 5.23
CA ILE A 32 10.09 6.09 6.14
C ILE A 32 9.83 7.36 5.32
N SER A 33 8.74 8.07 5.63
CA SER A 33 8.44 9.38 5.05
C SER A 33 8.79 10.50 6.02
N ARG A 34 8.88 11.74 5.52
CA ARG A 34 9.18 12.93 6.33
C ARG A 34 8.21 13.13 7.49
N ARG A 35 6.94 12.73 7.30
CA ARG A 35 5.87 12.87 8.30
C ARG A 35 5.60 11.59 9.08
N SER A 36 6.41 10.54 8.90
CA SER A 36 6.40 9.38 9.79
C SER A 36 6.94 9.79 11.16
N VAL A 37 6.13 9.60 12.20
CA VAL A 37 6.54 9.82 13.61
C VAL A 37 7.57 8.76 14.04
N VAL A 38 7.58 7.61 13.36
CA VAL A 38 8.45 6.48 13.66
C VAL A 38 9.75 6.60 12.86
N ARG A 39 10.88 6.76 13.57
CA ARG A 39 12.22 6.47 13.05
C ARG A 39 12.70 5.17 13.69
N LEU A 40 13.10 4.20 12.87
CA LEU A 40 13.63 2.92 13.35
C LEU A 40 15.15 2.95 13.29
N ALA A 41 15.81 2.59 14.39
CA ALA A 41 17.21 2.18 14.36
C ALA A 41 17.31 0.77 13.76
N ASP A 42 18.44 0.42 13.15
CA ASP A 42 18.61 -0.80 12.34
C ASP A 42 18.20 -2.09 13.06
N GLU A 43 18.63 -2.30 14.31
CA GLU A 43 18.25 -3.49 15.10
C GLU A 43 16.73 -3.56 15.37
N ARG A 44 16.08 -2.41 15.55
CA ARG A 44 14.64 -2.33 15.78
C ARG A 44 13.86 -2.53 14.49
N ALA A 45 14.42 -2.16 13.34
CA ALA A 45 13.84 -2.40 12.03
C ALA A 45 13.78 -3.90 11.72
N GLN A 46 14.86 -4.64 12.00
CA GLN A 46 14.92 -6.08 11.76
C GLN A 46 13.89 -6.86 12.60
N ARG A 47 13.80 -6.57 13.91
CA ARG A 47 12.79 -7.20 14.78
C ARG A 47 11.36 -6.91 14.35
N ARG A 48 11.09 -5.69 13.86
CA ARG A 48 9.77 -5.33 13.33
C ARG A 48 9.47 -6.06 12.02
N LEU A 49 10.46 -6.20 11.14
CA LEU A 49 10.31 -6.95 9.91
C LEU A 49 9.95 -8.43 10.19
N GLU A 50 10.64 -9.05 11.15
CA GLU A 50 10.33 -10.42 11.59
C GLU A 50 8.93 -10.52 12.19
N HIS A 51 8.54 -9.56 13.02
CA HIS A 51 7.18 -9.47 13.57
C HIS A 51 6.12 -9.39 12.46
N TRP A 52 6.28 -8.49 11.48
CA TRP A 52 5.33 -8.37 10.37
C TRP A 52 5.27 -9.60 9.48
N ARG A 53 6.39 -10.32 9.29
CA ARG A 53 6.36 -11.62 8.63
C ARG A 53 5.49 -12.63 9.39
N GLY A 54 5.55 -12.63 10.72
CA GLY A 54 4.64 -13.41 11.57
C GLY A 54 3.17 -13.03 11.38
N VAL A 55 2.86 -11.73 11.32
CA VAL A 55 1.51 -11.22 11.04
C VAL A 55 1.03 -11.67 9.66
N VAL A 56 1.89 -11.63 8.64
CA VAL A 56 1.57 -12.11 7.29
C VAL A 56 1.26 -13.60 7.28
N THR A 57 2.07 -14.43 7.94
CA THR A 57 1.82 -15.87 8.05
C THR A 57 0.47 -16.14 8.69
N ALA A 58 0.19 -15.54 9.85
CA ALA A 58 -1.08 -15.73 10.55
C ALA A 58 -2.29 -15.25 9.73
N ALA A 59 -2.16 -14.13 9.01
CA ALA A 59 -3.21 -13.63 8.13
C ALA A 59 -3.45 -14.58 6.95
N CYS A 60 -2.40 -15.12 6.32
CA CYS A 60 -2.52 -16.08 5.22
C CYS A 60 -3.20 -17.38 5.68
N GLU A 61 -2.82 -17.91 6.85
CA GLU A 61 -3.46 -19.07 7.45
C GLU A 61 -4.96 -18.83 7.69
N GLN A 62 -5.33 -17.64 8.16
CA GLN A 62 -6.72 -17.30 8.44
C GLN A 62 -7.56 -17.12 7.17
N CYS A 63 -7.04 -16.45 6.14
CA CYS A 63 -7.78 -16.15 4.91
C CYS A 63 -7.63 -17.22 3.81
N GLY A 64 -6.85 -18.28 4.05
CA GLY A 64 -6.68 -19.39 3.11
C GLY A 64 -5.72 -19.13 1.94
N ARG A 65 -4.91 -18.06 2.00
CA ARG A 65 -3.89 -17.79 0.98
C ARG A 65 -2.72 -18.76 1.11
N ASN A 66 -2.40 -19.47 0.03
CA ASN A 66 -1.28 -20.42 -0.04
C ASN A 66 0.05 -19.79 -0.47
N ARG A 67 0.06 -18.50 -0.83
CA ARG A 67 1.25 -17.74 -1.18
C ARG A 67 1.41 -16.57 -0.21
N LEU A 68 2.51 -16.57 0.53
CA LEU A 68 2.84 -15.49 1.46
C LEU A 68 3.25 -14.23 0.69
N PRO A 69 2.59 -13.08 0.93
CA PRO A 69 3.07 -11.79 0.44
C PRO A 69 4.45 -11.45 1.00
N GLU A 70 5.30 -10.84 0.18
CA GLU A 70 6.61 -10.36 0.64
C GLU A 70 6.44 -9.10 1.49
N VAL A 71 7.09 -9.05 2.66
CA VAL A 71 7.31 -7.80 3.40
C VAL A 71 8.76 -7.41 3.26
N ALA A 72 9.01 -6.24 2.65
CA ALA A 72 10.35 -5.70 2.47
C ALA A 72 10.87 -5.06 3.78
N ALA A 73 12.19 -4.96 3.91
CA ALA A 73 12.80 -4.17 4.98
C ALA A 73 12.40 -2.69 4.84
N PRO A 74 12.16 -1.96 5.94
CA PRO A 74 11.91 -0.53 5.88
C PRO A 74 13.06 0.22 5.22
N GLU A 75 12.74 1.10 4.28
CA GLU A 75 13.70 1.99 3.59
C GLU A 75 13.15 3.41 3.50
N SER A 76 13.95 4.39 3.08
CA SER A 76 13.40 5.74 2.87
C SER A 76 12.48 5.77 1.65
N LEU A 77 11.43 6.61 1.70
CA LEU A 77 10.55 6.79 0.54
C LEU A 77 11.33 7.30 -0.69
N GLU A 78 12.35 8.11 -0.49
CA GLU A 78 13.17 8.67 -1.58
C GLU A 78 13.99 7.60 -2.28
N GLU A 79 14.66 6.71 -1.54
CA GLU A 79 15.40 5.57 -2.09
C GLU A 79 14.48 4.62 -2.84
N TRP A 80 13.30 4.35 -2.30
CA TRP A 80 12.32 3.48 -2.95
C TRP A 80 11.82 4.10 -4.27
N LEU A 81 11.50 5.40 -4.28
CA LEU A 81 11.06 6.13 -5.48
C LEU A 81 12.15 6.28 -6.55
N ALA A 82 13.43 6.21 -6.17
CA ALA A 82 14.56 6.29 -7.10
C ALA A 82 14.73 5.04 -7.96
N ARG A 83 14.09 3.92 -7.61
CA ARG A 83 14.12 2.68 -8.38
C ARG A 83 13.30 2.81 -9.67
N ALA A 84 13.77 2.15 -10.71
CA ALA A 84 13.01 2.07 -11.96
C ALA A 84 11.65 1.39 -11.69
N PRO A 85 10.53 1.98 -12.16
CA PRO A 85 9.23 1.36 -12.01
C PRO A 85 9.19 0.04 -12.78
N GLN A 86 8.38 -0.90 -12.30
CA GLN A 86 8.09 -2.09 -13.06
C GLN A 86 7.40 -1.71 -14.38
N SER A 87 7.87 -2.27 -15.50
CA SER A 87 7.33 -1.96 -16.82
C SER A 87 5.83 -2.25 -16.87
N GLY A 88 5.04 -1.26 -17.29
CA GLY A 88 3.58 -1.37 -17.38
C GLY A 88 2.84 -1.28 -16.05
N ALA A 89 3.51 -0.95 -14.93
CA ALA A 89 2.84 -0.80 -13.65
C ALA A 89 1.99 0.47 -13.57
N VAL A 90 0.82 0.36 -12.94
CA VAL A 90 -0.02 1.51 -12.57
C VAL A 90 0.38 1.97 -11.18
N ARG A 91 0.89 3.20 -11.07
CA ARG A 91 1.36 3.78 -9.80
C ARG A 91 0.34 4.78 -9.29
N LEU A 92 -0.21 4.54 -8.11
CA LEU A 92 -1.29 5.32 -7.50
C LEU A 92 -0.87 5.82 -6.13
N MET A 93 -1.17 7.07 -5.79
CA MET A 93 -0.98 7.60 -4.44
C MET A 93 -2.25 8.27 -3.95
N LEU A 94 -2.57 8.12 -2.67
CA LEU A 94 -3.70 8.84 -2.09
C LEU A 94 -3.29 10.23 -1.64
N ALA A 95 -3.98 11.25 -2.14
CA ALA A 95 -3.81 12.63 -1.75
C ALA A 95 -5.18 13.30 -1.56
N PRO A 96 -5.50 13.85 -0.37
CA PRO A 96 -6.81 14.45 -0.10
C PRO A 96 -7.20 15.58 -1.06
N ALA A 97 -6.21 16.32 -1.58
CA ALA A 97 -6.39 17.42 -2.52
C ALA A 97 -6.48 16.98 -3.99
N ALA A 98 -6.34 15.69 -4.29
CA ALA A 98 -6.44 15.19 -5.65
C ALA A 98 -7.85 15.39 -6.22
N ARG A 99 -7.91 15.57 -7.55
CA ARG A 99 -9.18 15.72 -8.29
C ARG A 99 -9.60 14.45 -9.01
N CYS A 100 -8.66 13.54 -9.24
CA CYS A 100 -8.93 12.25 -9.88
C CYS A 100 -9.45 11.24 -8.84
N SER A 101 -10.38 10.39 -9.25
CA SER A 101 -10.86 9.25 -8.45
C SER A 101 -10.51 7.94 -9.15
N LEU A 102 -10.41 6.87 -8.36
CA LEU A 102 -10.10 5.54 -8.90
C LEU A 102 -11.13 5.10 -9.97
N ALA A 103 -12.40 5.46 -9.78
CA ALA A 103 -13.49 5.13 -10.69
C ALA A 103 -13.38 5.81 -12.07
N THR A 104 -12.61 6.91 -12.18
CA THR A 104 -12.40 7.62 -13.45
C THR A 104 -11.19 7.13 -14.24
N LEU A 105 -10.36 6.26 -13.66
CA LEU A 105 -9.22 5.71 -14.37
C LEU A 105 -9.66 4.61 -15.34
N PRO A 106 -9.04 4.52 -16.53
CA PRO A 106 -9.25 3.38 -17.40
C PRO A 106 -8.79 2.11 -16.68
N ALA A 107 -9.47 1.00 -16.94
CA ALA A 107 -9.01 -0.30 -16.46
C ALA A 107 -7.59 -0.55 -16.99
N PRO A 108 -6.66 -1.01 -16.14
CA PRO A 108 -5.33 -1.37 -16.60
C PRO A 108 -5.39 -2.60 -17.50
N VAL A 109 -4.30 -2.85 -18.24
CA VAL A 109 -4.14 -4.11 -18.97
C VAL A 109 -4.28 -5.27 -17.98
N ALA A 110 -4.98 -6.33 -18.39
CA ALA A 110 -5.16 -7.52 -17.55
C ALA A 110 -3.81 -8.03 -17.03
N GLY A 111 -3.72 -8.25 -15.71
CA GLY A 111 -2.48 -8.67 -15.05
C GLY A 111 -1.45 -7.55 -14.81
N ALA A 112 -1.76 -6.30 -15.13
CA ALA A 112 -0.86 -5.18 -14.82
C ALA A 112 -0.66 -5.05 -13.30
N HIS A 113 0.59 -4.79 -12.93
CA HIS A 113 0.95 -4.59 -11.53
C HIS A 113 0.50 -3.21 -11.05
N VAL A 114 -0.05 -3.13 -9.85
CA VAL A 114 -0.43 -1.86 -9.22
C VAL A 114 0.48 -1.59 -8.03
N GLU A 115 1.06 -0.40 -7.99
CA GLU A 115 1.80 0.13 -6.84
C GLU A 115 0.96 1.21 -6.16
N LEU A 116 0.61 1.01 -4.89
CA LEU A 116 -0.24 1.91 -4.12
C LEU A 116 0.58 2.56 -2.99
N LEU A 117 0.84 3.86 -3.10
CA LEU A 117 1.54 4.66 -2.09
C LEU A 117 0.57 5.32 -1.11
N ILE A 118 0.77 5.03 0.18
CA ILE A 118 -0.02 5.56 1.29
C ILE A 118 0.91 6.29 2.27
N GLY A 119 0.62 7.57 2.54
CA GLY A 119 1.37 8.40 3.48
C GLY A 119 1.07 8.08 4.95
N ALA A 120 1.90 8.60 5.88
CA ALA A 120 1.75 8.41 7.32
C ALA A 120 0.53 9.18 7.86
N GLU A 121 0.29 9.22 9.19
CA GLU A 121 -0.85 9.96 9.74
C GLU A 121 -0.85 11.45 9.37
N GLY A 122 0.32 12.05 9.18
CA GLY A 122 0.47 13.43 8.68
C GLY A 122 0.33 13.57 7.15
N GLY A 123 0.01 12.50 6.43
CA GLY A 123 0.07 12.41 4.98
C GLY A 123 1.50 12.38 4.43
N LEU A 124 1.62 12.57 3.13
CA LEU A 124 2.90 12.80 2.45
C LEU A 124 3.23 14.30 2.50
N ALA A 125 4.51 14.64 2.64
CA ALA A 125 4.96 16.01 2.47
C ALA A 125 4.77 16.47 1.01
N PRO A 126 4.55 17.78 0.74
CA PRO A 126 4.41 18.29 -0.62
C PRO A 126 5.53 17.88 -1.56
N GLU A 127 6.77 17.86 -1.08
CA GLU A 127 7.96 17.49 -1.82
C GLU A 127 7.97 15.99 -2.17
N GLU A 128 7.47 15.14 -1.26
CA GLU A 128 7.34 13.70 -1.48
C GLU A 128 6.26 13.39 -2.52
N MET A 129 5.13 14.10 -2.47
CA MET A 129 4.09 13.99 -3.50
C MET A 129 4.63 14.42 -4.87
N GLN A 130 5.35 15.54 -4.94
CA GLN A 130 5.97 15.98 -6.19
C GLN A 130 7.01 14.98 -6.72
N LEU A 131 7.81 14.39 -5.84
CA LEU A 131 8.75 13.34 -6.21
C LEU A 131 8.02 12.09 -6.74
N ALA A 132 7.00 11.60 -6.03
CA ALA A 132 6.20 10.47 -6.46
C ALA A 132 5.55 10.72 -7.82
N SER A 133 4.96 11.90 -8.04
CA SER A 133 4.39 12.28 -9.34
C SER A 133 5.42 12.26 -10.47
N ARG A 134 6.65 12.74 -10.22
CA ARG A 134 7.75 12.66 -11.20
C ARG A 134 8.16 11.21 -11.50
N CYS A 135 7.99 10.31 -10.53
CA CYS A 135 8.18 8.88 -10.70
C CYS A 135 6.94 8.16 -11.29
N GLY A 136 5.93 8.91 -11.77
CA GLY A 136 4.77 8.36 -12.47
C GLY A 136 3.57 8.02 -11.58
N PHE A 137 3.56 8.42 -10.31
CA PHE A 137 2.39 8.23 -9.45
C PHE A 137 1.25 9.18 -9.82
N LEU A 138 0.07 8.61 -10.04
CA LEU A 138 -1.17 9.35 -10.19
C LEU A 138 -1.79 9.63 -8.82
N SER A 139 -2.11 10.89 -8.53
CA SER A 139 -2.77 11.28 -7.28
C SER A 139 -4.27 10.99 -7.34
N LEU A 140 -4.77 10.24 -6.37
CA LEU A 140 -6.18 9.88 -6.25
C LEU A 140 -6.79 10.41 -4.95
N ARG A 141 -8.05 10.80 -5.03
CA ARG A 141 -8.90 11.12 -3.88
C ARG A 141 -9.91 10.00 -3.68
N LEU A 142 -10.01 9.52 -2.43
CA LEU A 142 -10.95 8.48 -2.04
C LEU A 142 -12.16 9.08 -1.32
N GLY A 143 -13.12 9.57 -2.11
CA GLY A 143 -14.35 10.18 -1.59
C GLY A 143 -14.11 11.54 -0.91
N PRO A 144 -15.16 12.12 -0.29
CA PRO A 144 -15.10 13.48 0.23
C PRO A 144 -14.44 13.59 1.61
N ARG A 145 -14.42 12.50 2.39
CA ARG A 145 -13.98 12.46 3.79
C ARG A 145 -12.47 12.31 3.91
N ILE A 146 -11.88 12.92 4.93
CA ILE A 146 -10.50 12.65 5.31
C ILE A 146 -10.47 11.31 6.04
N LEU A 147 -9.81 10.33 5.43
CA LEU A 147 -9.62 9.00 6.02
C LEU A 147 -8.31 8.97 6.80
N ARG A 148 -8.28 8.20 7.89
CA ARG A 148 -7.03 7.86 8.57
C ARG A 148 -6.19 6.97 7.65
N THR A 149 -4.88 6.98 7.85
CA THR A 149 -3.92 6.22 7.02
C THR A 149 -4.29 4.75 6.88
N GLU A 150 -4.55 4.07 7.99
CA GLU A 150 -4.96 2.66 8.03
C GLU A 150 -6.26 2.42 7.26
N THR A 151 -7.24 3.34 7.38
CA THR A 151 -8.50 3.24 6.64
C THR A 151 -8.32 3.53 5.16
N ALA A 152 -7.50 4.53 4.81
CA ALA A 152 -7.29 4.97 3.44
C ALA A 152 -6.60 3.89 2.60
N GLY A 153 -5.53 3.28 3.14
CA GLY A 153 -4.82 2.19 2.47
C GLY A 153 -5.70 0.97 2.22
N LEU A 154 -6.40 0.50 3.25
CA LEU A 154 -7.27 -0.67 3.16
C LEU A 154 -8.48 -0.44 2.25
N ALA A 155 -9.12 0.74 2.34
CA ALA A 155 -10.23 1.08 1.46
C ALA A 155 -9.80 1.20 -0.01
N ALA A 156 -8.61 1.74 -0.28
CA ALA A 156 -8.07 1.78 -1.64
C ALA A 156 -7.72 0.38 -2.16
N LEU A 157 -7.12 -0.48 -1.34
CA LEU A 157 -6.85 -1.88 -1.72
C LEU A 157 -8.15 -2.61 -2.07
N ALA A 158 -9.16 -2.55 -1.21
CA ALA A 158 -10.46 -3.16 -1.47
C ALA A 158 -11.11 -2.62 -2.75
N ALA A 159 -11.05 -1.31 -2.99
CA ALA A 159 -11.61 -0.71 -4.19
C ALA A 159 -10.85 -1.13 -5.47
N ILE A 160 -9.52 -1.21 -5.40
CA ILE A 160 -8.68 -1.68 -6.53
C ILE A 160 -9.01 -3.14 -6.84
N GLN A 161 -9.09 -4.00 -5.82
CA GLN A 161 -9.43 -5.41 -6.00
C GLN A 161 -10.85 -5.59 -6.56
N PHE A 162 -11.82 -4.82 -6.07
CA PHE A 162 -13.18 -4.87 -6.61
C PHE A 162 -13.24 -4.42 -8.08
N LEU A 163 -12.49 -3.39 -8.47
CA LEU A 163 -12.53 -2.90 -9.85
C LEU A 163 -11.69 -3.77 -10.81
N TRP A 164 -10.48 -4.16 -10.41
CA TRP A 164 -9.45 -4.71 -11.28
C TRP A 164 -8.92 -6.08 -10.86
N GLY A 165 -9.28 -6.56 -9.67
CA GLY A 165 -8.91 -7.87 -9.14
C GLY A 165 -10.09 -8.83 -9.06
N ASP A 166 -10.01 -9.73 -8.08
CA ASP A 166 -10.86 -10.90 -7.89
C ASP A 166 -12.09 -10.66 -6.98
N LEU A 167 -12.11 -9.60 -6.17
CA LEU A 167 -13.23 -9.33 -5.24
C LEU A 167 -14.60 -9.07 -5.93
N LYS A 168 -14.63 -8.90 -7.25
CA LYS A 168 -15.86 -8.78 -8.05
C LYS A 168 -16.33 -10.10 -8.67
N GLU A 169 -15.51 -11.14 -8.61
CA GLU A 169 -15.84 -12.42 -9.22
C GLU A 169 -16.98 -13.06 -8.44
N GLU A 170 -18.04 -13.44 -9.15
CA GLU A 170 -19.08 -14.28 -8.58
C GLU A 170 -18.50 -15.69 -8.46
N VAL A 171 -18.41 -16.21 -7.23
CA VAL A 171 -17.97 -17.58 -6.99
C VAL A 171 -18.93 -18.51 -7.72
N THR A 172 -18.50 -19.04 -8.87
CA THR A 172 -19.24 -20.06 -9.61
C THR A 172 -18.85 -21.40 -9.00
N ASP A 173 -19.63 -21.79 -7.99
CA ASP A 173 -19.66 -23.07 -7.27
C ASP A 173 -18.38 -23.52 -6.53
N VAL A 174 -18.57 -23.78 -5.24
CA VAL A 174 -17.92 -24.87 -4.49
C VAL A 174 -18.93 -25.99 -4.37
#